data_AF-X8J2Y5-F1
#
_entry.id   AF-X8J2Y5-F1
#
_cell.length_a   1.000
_cell.length_b   1.000
_cell.length_c   1.000
_cell.angle_alpha   90.00
_cell.angle_beta   90.00
_cell.angle_gamma   90.00
#
_symmetry.space_group_name_H-M   'P 1'
#
loop_
_entity.id
_entity.type
_entity.pdbx_description
1 polymer ?
#
loop_
_entity_poly.entity_id
_entity_poly.type
_entity_poly.pdbx_seq_one_letter_code
_entity_poly.pdbx_strand_id
1 'polypeptide(L)'
;MSAYFIHDLFKCSSSFSPGGIPDDTYPSLDKFIAYALSRSESDLDVHHYAMYLIWRMHIKNPELRMYHSYETYLVALMLATKQVVPKQYASESWSEVGQSMYSLKRLLETEQRLCAMVGWELEVDATLVEMIEEQVEMKYGEPLGCTATPMSPCLASSESGEEWDDSDNSSSMFSVDTPDTTPPSSDSDSPCLDRQKPVGECVWW
;
A
#
# COMPACT_ATOMS: atom_id res chain seq x y z
N MET A 1 3.11 -1.22 -12.48
CA MET A 1 2.33 -0.16 -13.17
C MET A 1 2.52 1.21 -12.53
N SER A 2 2.11 1.41 -11.27
CA SER A 2 2.08 2.75 -10.64
C SER A 2 3.44 3.46 -10.50
N ALA A 3 4.51 2.72 -10.16
CA ALA A 3 5.85 3.30 -10.10
C ALA A 3 6.29 3.87 -11.46
N TYR A 4 6.06 3.13 -12.55
CA TYR A 4 6.39 3.59 -13.91
C TYR A 4 5.59 4.83 -14.31
N PHE A 5 4.30 4.88 -13.99
CA PHE A 5 3.48 6.06 -14.19
C PHE A 5 4.05 7.30 -13.49
N ILE A 6 4.41 7.17 -12.21
CA ILE A 6 4.98 8.27 -11.41
C ILE A 6 6.34 8.69 -11.98
N HIS A 7 7.19 7.74 -12.37
CA HIS A 7 8.46 8.03 -13.03
C HIS A 7 8.30 8.77 -14.35
N ASP A 8 7.32 8.37 -15.18
CA ASP A 8 7.05 9.00 -16.48
C ASP A 8 6.52 10.43 -16.31
N LEU A 9 5.61 10.66 -15.35
CA LEU A 9 5.09 11.99 -15.05
C LEU A 9 6.22 12.95 -14.62
N PHE A 10 7.07 12.53 -13.68
CA PHE A 10 8.03 13.47 -13.08
C PHE A 10 9.42 13.45 -13.72
N LYS A 11 9.69 12.50 -14.63
CA LYS A 11 11.02 12.26 -15.20
C LYS A 11 12.10 12.13 -14.10
N CYS A 12 11.73 11.56 -12.95
CA CYS A 12 12.64 11.40 -11.82
C CYS A 12 13.72 10.35 -12.13
N SER A 13 14.98 10.67 -11.84
CA SER A 13 16.01 9.65 -11.67
C SER A 13 15.63 8.72 -10.52
N SER A 14 15.73 7.41 -10.71
CA SER A 14 15.27 6.38 -9.77
C SER A 14 15.96 6.35 -8.41
N SER A 15 17.00 7.17 -8.21
CA SER A 15 17.79 7.23 -6.98
C SER A 15 17.11 8.12 -5.94
N PHE A 16 16.61 7.52 -4.87
CA PHE A 16 16.12 8.23 -3.70
C PHE A 16 17.23 8.29 -2.66
N SER A 17 17.83 9.48 -2.48
CA SER A 17 18.85 9.69 -1.45
C SER A 17 18.45 10.83 -0.50
N PRO A 18 17.60 10.56 0.50
CA PRO A 18 17.37 11.49 1.58
C PRO A 18 18.67 11.60 2.39
N GLY A 19 19.30 12.78 2.36
CA GLY A 19 20.46 13.07 3.20
C GLY A 19 21.78 12.46 2.75
N GLY A 20 21.93 12.00 1.50
CA GLY A 20 23.21 11.51 0.97
C GLY A 20 23.62 10.10 1.42
N ILE A 21 22.66 9.31 1.93
CA ILE A 21 22.83 7.91 2.31
C ILE A 21 22.84 7.06 1.02
N PRO A 22 23.70 6.01 0.92
CA PRO A 22 23.77 5.16 -0.26
C PRO A 22 22.44 4.49 -0.62
N ASP A 23 22.15 4.48 -1.93
CA ASP A 23 20.89 4.10 -2.59
C ASP A 23 20.40 2.68 -2.22
N ASP A 24 21.30 1.78 -1.82
CA ASP A 24 20.99 0.40 -1.41
C ASP A 24 20.20 0.29 -0.09
N THR A 25 20.04 1.40 0.65
CA THR A 25 19.34 1.40 1.95
C THR A 25 17.82 1.50 1.80
N TYR A 26 17.33 2.01 0.66
CA TYR A 26 15.92 2.31 0.47
C TYR A 26 15.23 1.33 -0.48
N PRO A 27 13.96 0.98 -0.22
CA PRO A 27 13.18 0.18 -1.15
C PRO A 27 12.98 0.95 -2.46
N SER A 28 12.92 0.22 -3.57
CA SER A 28 12.47 0.78 -4.84
C SER A 28 11.02 1.28 -4.75
N LEU A 29 10.65 2.26 -5.59
CA LEU A 29 9.34 2.93 -5.50
C LEU A 29 8.16 1.96 -5.62
N ASP A 30 8.27 0.93 -6.44
CA ASP A 30 7.30 -0.16 -6.56
C ASP A 30 7.11 -0.91 -5.23
N LYS A 31 8.20 -1.26 -4.56
CA LYS A 31 8.17 -1.93 -3.25
C LYS A 31 7.62 -1.01 -2.17
N PHE A 32 7.97 0.28 -2.23
CA PHE A 32 7.43 1.28 -1.32
C PHE A 32 5.91 1.45 -1.48
N ILE A 33 5.42 1.55 -2.73
CA ILE A 33 4.00 1.63 -3.05
C ILE A 33 3.26 0.39 -2.53
N ALA A 34 3.78 -0.81 -2.84
CA ALA A 34 3.18 -2.06 -2.38
C ALA A 34 3.13 -2.15 -0.85
N TYR A 35 4.21 -1.75 -0.16
CA TYR A 35 4.25 -1.67 1.29
C TYR A 35 3.21 -0.69 1.83
N ALA A 36 3.17 0.53 1.31
CA ALA A 36 2.28 1.58 1.80
C ALA A 36 0.81 1.14 1.70
N LEU A 37 0.40 0.58 0.55
CA LEU A 37 -0.94 0.04 0.35
C LEU A 37 -1.26 -1.10 1.32
N SER A 38 -0.32 -2.03 1.52
CA SER A 38 -0.51 -3.14 2.46
C SER A 38 -0.65 -2.67 3.91
N ARG A 39 0.06 -1.60 4.28
CA ARG A 39 0.12 -1.10 5.66
C ARG A 39 -1.03 -0.15 5.97
N SER A 40 -1.51 0.60 4.99
CA SER A 40 -2.65 1.51 5.13
C SER A 40 -4.01 0.80 5.03
N GLU A 41 -4.02 -0.49 4.67
CA GLU A 41 -5.24 -1.29 4.46
C GLU A 41 -6.22 -0.61 3.51
N SER A 42 -5.69 0.14 2.52
CA SER A 42 -6.50 0.96 1.62
C SER A 42 -6.97 0.16 0.42
N ASP A 43 -8.24 0.34 0.07
CA ASP A 43 -8.83 -0.25 -1.14
C ASP A 43 -8.20 0.30 -2.42
N LEU A 44 -8.34 -0.45 -3.53
CA LEU A 44 -7.83 -0.04 -4.84
C LEU A 44 -8.40 1.30 -5.29
N ASP A 45 -9.65 1.62 -4.95
CA ASP A 45 -10.27 2.92 -5.25
C ASP A 45 -9.47 4.09 -4.66
N VAL A 46 -8.98 3.93 -3.42
CA VAL A 46 -8.15 4.92 -2.74
C VAL A 46 -6.81 5.09 -3.46
N HIS A 47 -6.23 3.98 -3.93
CA HIS A 47 -5.00 4.01 -4.71
C HIS A 47 -5.18 4.73 -6.05
N HIS A 48 -6.23 4.42 -6.80
CA HIS A 48 -6.51 5.08 -8.08
C HIS A 48 -6.81 6.57 -7.90
N TYR A 49 -7.51 6.94 -6.83
CA TYR A 49 -7.69 8.33 -6.46
C TYR A 49 -6.36 9.05 -6.19
N ALA A 50 -5.45 8.42 -5.45
CA ALA A 50 -4.12 8.97 -5.19
C ALA A 50 -3.36 9.19 -6.51
N MET A 51 -3.41 8.22 -7.43
CA MET A 51 -2.81 8.34 -8.77
C MET A 51 -3.41 9.49 -9.57
N TYR A 52 -4.72 9.69 -9.51
CA TYR A 52 -5.40 10.83 -10.12
C TYR A 52 -4.92 12.16 -9.54
N LEU A 53 -4.79 12.29 -8.22
CA LEU A 53 -4.30 13.54 -7.59
C LEU A 53 -2.88 13.89 -8.06
N ILE A 54 -2.01 12.90 -8.19
CA ILE A 54 -0.64 13.06 -8.68
C ILE A 54 -0.64 13.53 -10.14
N TRP A 55 -1.45 12.89 -10.99
CA TRP A 55 -1.62 13.30 -12.39
C TRP A 55 -2.14 14.72 -12.53
N ARG A 56 -3.20 15.05 -11.78
CA ARG A 56 -3.82 16.37 -11.77
C ARG A 56 -2.81 17.43 -11.36
N MET A 57 -2.03 17.17 -10.32
CA MET A 57 -0.96 18.04 -9.88
C MET A 57 0.07 18.27 -10.99
N HIS A 58 0.50 17.21 -11.69
CA HIS A 58 1.42 17.32 -12.82
C HIS A 58 0.84 18.17 -13.96
N ILE A 59 -0.43 17.98 -14.33
CA ILE A 59 -1.09 18.77 -15.39
C ILE A 59 -1.22 20.25 -15.02
N LYS A 60 -1.52 20.56 -13.76
CA LYS A 60 -1.60 21.96 -13.29
C LYS A 60 -0.22 22.62 -13.16
N ASN A 61 0.85 21.83 -13.01
CA ASN A 61 2.20 22.32 -12.72
C ASN A 61 3.28 21.63 -13.61
N PRO A 62 3.20 21.71 -14.95
CA PRO A 62 4.06 20.93 -15.85
C PRO A 62 5.53 21.33 -15.82
N GLU A 63 5.85 22.54 -15.34
CA GLU A 63 7.23 23.02 -15.18
C GLU A 63 7.91 22.48 -13.91
N LEU A 64 7.14 21.89 -12.99
CA LEU A 64 7.62 21.46 -11.69
C LEU A 64 8.27 20.07 -11.81
N ARG A 65 9.60 20.04 -11.80
CA ARG A 65 10.33 18.79 -11.58
C ARG A 65 10.16 18.35 -10.14
N MET A 66 9.55 17.19 -9.96
CA MET A 66 9.41 16.60 -8.65
C MET A 66 10.63 15.76 -8.32
N TYR A 67 11.28 16.04 -7.19
CA TYR A 67 12.45 15.30 -6.73
C TYR A 67 12.10 14.30 -5.61
N HIS A 68 10.81 14.20 -5.24
CA HIS A 68 10.34 13.48 -4.06
C HIS A 68 9.13 12.58 -4.41
N SER A 69 9.30 11.65 -5.35
CA SER A 69 8.23 10.75 -5.81
C SER A 69 7.61 9.91 -4.69
N TYR A 70 8.44 9.39 -3.78
CA TYR A 70 8.02 8.61 -2.60
C TYR A 70 7.12 9.42 -1.66
N GLU A 71 7.60 10.60 -1.25
CA GLU A 71 6.86 11.52 -0.37
C GLU A 71 5.54 11.94 -0.99
N THR A 72 5.57 12.25 -2.30
CA THR A 72 4.39 12.69 -3.04
C THR A 72 3.34 11.60 -3.12
N TYR A 73 3.76 10.38 -3.45
CA TYR A 73 2.85 9.25 -3.50
C TYR A 73 2.20 9.00 -2.14
N LEU A 74 3.01 8.97 -1.07
CA LEU A 74 2.50 8.75 0.28
C LEU A 74 1.49 9.83 0.69
N VAL A 75 1.78 11.09 0.43
CA VAL A 75 0.89 12.22 0.76
C VAL A 75 -0.38 12.22 -0.11
N ALA A 76 -0.28 11.81 -1.38
CA ALA A 76 -1.46 11.63 -2.24
C ALA A 76 -2.36 10.49 -1.71
N LEU A 77 -1.76 9.39 -1.23
CA LEU A 77 -2.48 8.28 -0.62
C LEU A 77 -3.14 8.69 0.71
N MET A 78 -2.46 9.50 1.52
CA MET A 78 -3.04 10.12 2.73
C MET A 78 -4.30 10.93 2.40
N LEU A 79 -4.20 11.83 1.42
CA LEU A 79 -5.33 12.66 0.99
C LEU A 79 -6.47 11.81 0.43
N ALA A 80 -6.17 10.85 -0.43
CA ALA A 80 -7.18 9.95 -0.98
C ALA A 80 -7.91 9.18 0.12
N THR A 81 -7.18 8.63 1.10
CA THR A 81 -7.79 7.91 2.23
C THR A 81 -8.70 8.81 3.06
N LYS A 82 -8.24 10.05 3.31
CA LYS A 82 -9.01 11.07 4.03
C LYS A 82 -10.30 11.45 3.30
N GLN A 83 -10.31 11.45 1.96
CA GLN A 83 -11.49 11.78 1.15
C GLN A 83 -12.45 10.60 0.98
N VAL A 84 -11.93 9.41 0.66
CA VAL A 84 -12.75 8.24 0.32
C VAL A 84 -13.24 7.52 1.57
N VAL A 85 -12.37 7.34 2.59
CA VAL A 85 -12.68 6.57 3.80
C VAL A 85 -12.29 7.34 5.08
N PRO A 86 -12.91 8.50 5.36
CA PRO A 86 -12.50 9.39 6.46
C PRO A 86 -12.51 8.73 7.84
N LYS A 87 -13.33 7.69 8.05
CA LYS A 87 -13.41 6.96 9.33
C LYS A 87 -12.18 6.11 9.64
N GLN A 88 -11.42 5.72 8.62
CA GLN A 88 -10.21 4.91 8.75
C GLN A 88 -8.93 5.78 8.79
N TYR A 89 -9.07 7.09 8.57
CA TYR A 89 -7.94 8.00 8.55
C TYR A 89 -7.51 8.39 9.97
N ALA A 90 -6.29 7.97 10.36
CA ALA A 90 -5.61 8.44 11.56
C ALA A 90 -4.28 9.07 11.16
N SER A 91 -4.06 10.35 11.48
CA SER A 91 -2.86 11.07 11.03
C SER A 91 -1.56 10.49 11.62
N GLU A 92 -1.61 9.98 12.85
CA GLU A 92 -0.43 9.51 13.59
C GLU A 92 0.24 8.25 13.00
N SER A 93 -0.50 7.40 12.30
CA SER A 93 0.02 6.13 11.76
C SER A 93 0.77 6.30 10.43
N TRP A 94 0.61 7.42 9.74
CA TRP A 94 1.17 7.61 8.39
C TRP A 94 2.69 7.72 8.33
N SER A 95 3.33 8.07 9.45
CA SER A 95 4.78 7.96 9.57
C SER A 95 5.22 6.50 9.39
N GLU A 96 4.50 5.54 9.97
CA GLU A 96 4.82 4.10 9.84
C GLU A 96 4.47 3.57 8.46
N VAL A 97 3.36 4.02 7.86
CA VAL A 97 2.99 3.67 6.47
C VAL A 97 4.11 4.10 5.50
N GLY A 98 4.76 5.23 5.78
CA GLY A 98 5.95 5.70 5.07
C GLY A 98 7.28 5.07 5.51
N GLN A 99 7.27 3.92 6.19
CA GLN A 99 8.46 3.24 6.72
C GLN A 99 9.33 4.12 7.65
N SER A 100 8.70 5.08 8.33
CA SER A 100 9.37 6.07 9.18
C SER A 100 10.44 6.91 8.46
N MET A 101 10.35 6.99 7.13
CA MET A 101 11.25 7.80 6.29
C MET A 101 10.95 9.30 6.40
N TYR A 102 9.73 9.64 6.81
CA TYR A 102 9.24 11.01 6.93
C TYR A 102 8.58 11.21 8.29
N SER A 103 8.86 12.35 8.93
CA SER A 103 8.15 12.75 10.14
C SER A 103 6.72 13.17 9.80
N LEU A 104 5.79 12.97 10.74
CA LEU A 104 4.40 13.41 10.58
C LEU A 104 4.30 14.88 10.19
N LYS A 105 5.10 15.75 10.82
CA LYS A 105 5.15 17.18 10.49
C LYS A 105 5.48 17.42 9.01
N ARG A 106 6.49 16.71 8.49
CA ARG A 106 6.89 16.83 7.08
C ARG A 106 5.78 16.36 6.14
N LEU A 107 5.10 15.26 6.49
CA LEU A 107 3.97 14.76 5.70
C LEU A 107 2.82 15.77 5.64
N LEU A 108 2.47 16.39 6.77
CA LEU A 108 1.41 17.41 6.81
C LEU A 108 1.79 18.70 6.06
N GLU A 109 3.05 19.14 6.14
CA GLU A 109 3.54 20.28 5.35
C GLU A 109 3.47 19.99 3.84
N THR A 110 3.81 18.76 3.44
CA THR A 110 3.72 18.34 2.04
C THR A 110 2.27 18.08 1.61
N GLU A 111 1.38 17.65 2.50
CA GLU A 111 -0.08 17.58 2.27
C GLU A 111 -0.61 18.95 1.87
N GLN A 112 -0.34 19.96 2.69
CA GLN A 112 -0.78 21.32 2.41
C GLN A 112 -0.22 21.85 1.09
N ARG A 113 1.06 21.53 0.78
CA ARG A 113 1.66 21.89 -0.51
C ARG A 113 0.98 21.17 -1.68
N LEU A 114 0.67 19.88 -1.54
CA LEU A 114 -0.02 19.11 -2.58
C LEU A 114 -1.43 19.66 -2.82
N CYS A 115 -2.18 19.96 -1.76
CA CYS A 115 -3.49 20.64 -1.83
C CYS A 115 -3.40 21.97 -2.58
N ALA A 116 -2.40 22.79 -2.27
CA ALA A 116 -2.20 24.05 -2.97
C ALA A 116 -1.88 23.85 -4.47
N MET A 117 -1.07 22.85 -4.82
CA MET A 117 -0.72 22.54 -6.22
C MET A 117 -1.92 22.02 -7.03
N VAL A 118 -2.83 21.26 -6.42
CA VAL A 118 -4.09 20.86 -7.06
C VAL A 118 -5.17 21.95 -6.99
N GLY A 119 -4.90 23.07 -6.31
CA GLY A 119 -5.79 24.22 -6.18
C GLY A 119 -6.96 24.00 -5.23
N TRP A 120 -6.81 23.14 -4.23
CA TRP A 120 -7.84 22.79 -3.23
C TRP A 120 -9.09 22.10 -3.80
N GLU A 121 -9.07 21.78 -5.08
CA GLU A 121 -10.10 20.98 -5.72
C GLU A 121 -9.78 19.50 -5.46
N LEU A 122 -10.22 19.01 -4.30
CA LEU A 122 -9.98 17.62 -3.90
C LEU A 122 -11.09 16.69 -4.32
N GLU A 123 -12.30 17.17 -4.59
CA GLU A 123 -13.41 16.34 -5.09
C GLU A 123 -13.08 15.79 -6.49
N VAL A 124 -13.24 14.47 -6.66
CA VAL A 124 -12.96 13.77 -7.91
C VAL A 124 -14.17 12.95 -8.32
N ASP A 125 -14.59 13.13 -9.57
CA ASP A 125 -15.62 12.30 -10.17
C ASP A 125 -15.08 10.89 -10.44
N ALA A 126 -15.85 9.86 -10.08
CA ALA A 126 -15.43 8.46 -10.22
C ALA A 126 -15.03 8.10 -11.66
N THR A 127 -15.67 8.71 -12.67
CA THR A 127 -15.34 8.49 -14.09
C THR A 127 -13.93 8.96 -14.46
N LEU A 128 -13.42 10.00 -13.78
CA LEU A 128 -12.06 10.49 -13.99
C LEU A 128 -11.01 9.58 -13.35
N VAL A 129 -11.37 8.93 -12.23
CA VAL A 129 -10.51 7.94 -11.58
C VAL A 129 -10.38 6.69 -12.46
N GLU A 130 -11.51 6.19 -12.97
CA GLU A 130 -11.56 5.05 -13.90
C GLU A 130 -10.75 5.33 -15.18
N MET A 131 -10.88 6.53 -15.76
CA MET A 131 -10.06 6.93 -16.91
C MET A 131 -8.55 6.86 -16.63
N ILE A 132 -8.11 7.25 -15.43
CA ILE A 132 -6.69 7.16 -15.05
C ILE A 132 -6.26 5.72 -14.87
N GLU A 133 -7.08 4.89 -14.25
CA GLU A 133 -6.83 3.45 -14.11
C GLU A 133 -6.64 2.80 -15.48
N GLU A 134 -7.57 2.98 -16.41
CA GLU A 134 -7.49 2.45 -17.77
C GLU A 134 -6.23 2.95 -18.51
N GLN A 135 -5.87 4.23 -18.38
CA GLN A 135 -4.66 4.77 -19.00
C GLN A 135 -3.39 4.17 -18.40
N VAL A 136 -3.36 3.95 -17.08
CA VAL A 136 -2.23 3.32 -16.40
C VAL A 136 -2.10 1.87 -16.84
N GLU A 137 -3.20 1.13 -16.92
CA GLU A 137 -3.22 -0.25 -17.37
C GLU A 137 -2.82 -0.37 -18.84
N MET A 138 -3.38 0.46 -19.72
CA MET A 138 -3.07 0.42 -21.16
C MET A 138 -1.59 0.73 -21.46
N LYS A 139 -1.00 1.68 -20.73
CA LYS A 139 0.37 2.16 -21.01
C LYS A 139 1.44 1.37 -20.25
N TYR A 140 1.15 0.90 -19.04
CA TYR A 140 2.13 0.27 -18.15
C TYR A 140 1.74 -1.14 -17.69
N GLY A 141 0.56 -1.62 -18.04
CA GLY A 141 0.18 -3.01 -17.87
C GLY A 141 1.16 -3.90 -18.58
N GLU A 142 1.55 -5.01 -17.94
CA GLU A 142 2.27 -6.04 -18.65
C GLU A 142 1.38 -6.52 -19.80
N PRO A 143 1.88 -6.57 -21.05
CA PRO A 143 1.20 -7.38 -22.04
C PRO A 143 1.21 -8.78 -21.45
N LEU A 144 0.02 -9.31 -21.11
CA LEU A 144 -0.14 -10.71 -20.80
C LEU A 144 0.41 -11.46 -22.02
N GLY A 145 1.69 -11.83 -21.91
CA GLY A 145 2.35 -12.63 -22.89
C GLY A 145 1.53 -13.88 -22.97
N CYS A 146 0.87 -14.08 -24.11
CA CYS A 146 0.61 -15.40 -24.61
C CYS A 146 1.98 -16.09 -24.66
N THR A 147 2.41 -16.66 -23.53
CA THR A 147 3.47 -17.64 -23.50
C THR A 147 2.83 -18.84 -24.17
N ALA A 148 2.89 -18.82 -25.50
CA ALA A 148 2.73 -20.02 -26.29
C ALA A 148 3.71 -21.01 -25.68
N THR A 149 3.19 -21.95 -24.90
CA THR A 149 3.90 -23.17 -24.55
C THR A 149 4.49 -23.68 -25.86
N PRO A 150 5.82 -23.83 -25.99
CA PRO A 150 6.35 -24.50 -27.16
C PRO A 150 5.78 -25.91 -27.10
N MET A 151 4.84 -26.22 -27.97
CA MET A 151 4.47 -27.60 -28.23
C MET A 151 5.74 -28.30 -28.71
N SER A 152 6.41 -28.99 -27.80
CA SER A 152 7.49 -29.90 -28.17
C SER A 152 6.87 -31.00 -29.05
N PRO A 153 7.45 -31.27 -30.23
CA PRO A 153 6.93 -32.32 -31.09
C PRO A 153 7.17 -33.68 -30.44
N CYS A 154 6.15 -34.53 -30.55
CA CYS A 154 6.17 -35.91 -30.14
C CYS A 154 7.35 -36.67 -30.78
N LEU A 155 8.13 -37.40 -29.99
CA LEU A 155 8.86 -38.58 -30.44
C LEU A 155 8.55 -39.74 -29.49
N ALA A 156 8.19 -40.87 -30.09
CA ALA A 156 7.62 -42.04 -29.46
C ALA A 156 8.66 -43.07 -29.00
N SER A 157 8.19 -43.98 -28.12
CA SER A 157 8.69 -45.33 -27.80
C SER A 157 9.88 -45.39 -26.83
N SER A 158 10.04 -46.34 -25.90
CA SER A 158 9.25 -47.45 -25.34
C SER A 158 10.04 -48.00 -24.11
N GLU A 159 9.32 -48.66 -23.20
CA GLU A 159 9.69 -49.76 -22.27
C GLU A 159 10.81 -49.65 -21.21
N SER A 160 10.41 -49.93 -19.95
CA SER A 160 10.96 -50.86 -18.93
C SER A 160 10.46 -50.35 -17.55
N GLY A 161 9.56 -51.02 -16.82
CA GLY A 161 9.74 -52.32 -16.18
C GLY A 161 10.70 -52.14 -15.00
N GLU A 162 10.24 -51.89 -13.77
CA GLU A 162 10.23 -52.82 -12.60
C GLU A 162 9.70 -51.99 -11.39
N GLU A 163 8.54 -52.27 -10.77
CA GLU A 163 8.22 -53.28 -9.74
C GLU A 163 8.99 -53.16 -8.41
N TRP A 164 8.42 -52.48 -7.42
CA TRP A 164 8.56 -52.70 -5.96
C TRP A 164 7.25 -52.16 -5.32
N ASP A 165 6.26 -52.98 -5.01
CA ASP A 165 6.09 -53.87 -3.85
C ASP A 165 5.78 -53.12 -2.53
N ASP A 166 4.84 -53.71 -1.83
CA ASP A 166 3.90 -53.21 -0.83
C ASP A 166 4.52 -52.79 0.51
N SER A 167 3.80 -51.95 1.28
CA SER A 167 3.48 -52.24 2.69
C SER A 167 2.59 -51.15 3.31
N ASP A 168 1.33 -51.52 3.53
CA ASP A 168 0.45 -50.93 4.54
C ASP A 168 1.06 -51.05 5.95
N ASN A 169 0.88 -50.04 6.81
CA ASN A 169 0.40 -50.33 8.17
C ASN A 169 -0.31 -49.13 8.81
N SER A 170 -1.44 -49.46 9.40
CA SER A 170 -2.44 -48.63 10.06
C SER A 170 -2.00 -48.07 11.42
N SER A 171 -2.90 -47.23 11.97
CA SER A 171 -3.23 -46.96 13.40
C SER A 171 -2.77 -45.57 13.87
N SER A 172 -3.61 -44.57 14.16
CA SER A 172 -4.85 -44.50 14.95
C SER A 172 -4.67 -44.70 16.46
N MET A 173 -5.00 -43.63 17.20
CA MET A 173 -5.46 -43.53 18.60
C MET A 173 -4.44 -43.34 19.74
N PHE A 174 -4.93 -42.59 20.74
CA PHE A 174 -4.43 -42.25 22.08
C PHE A 174 -3.58 -40.95 22.18
N SER A 175 -3.82 -40.01 23.10
CA SER A 175 -4.70 -39.94 24.27
C SER A 175 -5.13 -38.50 24.55
N VAL A 176 -6.37 -38.34 25.00
CA VAL A 176 -6.83 -37.22 25.83
C VAL A 176 -6.29 -37.45 27.24
N ASP A 177 -5.62 -36.45 27.80
CA ASP A 177 -5.47 -36.30 29.24
C ASP A 177 -5.67 -34.83 29.59
N THR A 178 -6.82 -34.54 30.20
CA THR A 178 -7.05 -33.38 31.06
C THR A 178 -6.50 -33.71 32.45
N PRO A 179 -6.02 -32.69 33.17
CA PRO A 179 -6.71 -32.42 34.42
C PRO A 179 -7.00 -30.94 34.66
N ASP A 180 -8.21 -30.77 35.18
CA ASP A 180 -8.82 -29.66 35.88
C ASP A 180 -7.92 -28.99 36.93
N THR A 181 -7.94 -27.66 37.00
CA THR A 181 -7.82 -26.86 38.23
C THR A 181 -8.33 -25.44 37.95
N THR A 182 -9.52 -25.13 38.46
CA THR A 182 -10.11 -23.78 38.53
C THR A 182 -9.69 -23.09 39.86
N PRO A 183 -10.05 -21.81 40.13
CA PRO A 183 -9.18 -20.65 40.29
C PRO A 183 -9.00 -20.22 41.77
N PRO A 184 -8.42 -19.03 42.04
CA PRO A 184 -9.34 -18.00 42.56
C PRO A 184 -9.09 -16.55 42.08
N SER A 185 -10.21 -15.84 42.12
CA SER A 185 -10.49 -14.40 42.16
C SER A 185 -9.50 -13.51 42.93
N SER A 186 -9.26 -12.33 42.37
CA SER A 186 -8.93 -11.12 43.13
C SER A 186 -9.65 -9.92 42.53
N ASP A 187 -10.68 -9.48 43.25
CA ASP A 187 -11.31 -8.17 43.16
C ASP A 187 -10.29 -7.07 43.49
N SER A 188 -10.34 -5.94 42.79
CA SER A 188 -9.86 -4.67 43.33
C SER A 188 -10.64 -3.53 42.71
N ASP A 189 -11.52 -3.01 43.55
CA ASP A 189 -12.39 -1.85 43.40
C ASP A 189 -11.62 -0.51 43.42
N SER A 190 -12.08 0.40 42.55
CA SER A 190 -12.31 1.84 42.80
C SER A 190 -11.11 2.83 42.91
N PRO A 191 -11.31 4.17 42.78
CA PRO A 191 -12.41 4.93 42.17
C PRO A 191 -11.97 6.06 41.20
N CYS A 192 -13.01 6.68 40.60
CA CYS A 192 -13.07 7.86 39.73
C CYS A 192 -12.17 9.06 40.10
N LEU A 193 -11.62 9.69 39.06
CA LEU A 193 -11.44 11.15 39.04
C LEU A 193 -12.16 11.75 37.82
N ASP A 194 -12.97 12.73 38.17
CA ASP A 194 -13.88 13.55 37.38
C ASP A 194 -13.12 14.72 36.70
N ARG A 195 -13.76 15.32 35.69
CA ARG A 195 -13.49 16.64 35.06
C ARG A 195 -12.19 16.82 34.25
N GLN A 196 -12.17 17.39 33.03
CA GLN A 196 -13.08 18.37 32.42
C GLN A 196 -12.78 18.57 30.92
N LYS A 197 -13.82 18.42 30.08
CA LYS A 197 -14.25 19.18 28.86
C LYS A 197 -13.30 19.37 27.63
N PRO A 198 -13.83 19.23 26.38
CA PRO A 198 -13.02 19.15 25.17
C PRO A 198 -12.67 20.52 24.59
N VAL A 199 -11.50 20.62 23.95
CA VAL A 199 -11.10 21.73 23.09
C VAL A 199 -11.09 21.24 21.65
N GLY A 200 -11.97 21.86 20.85
CA GLY A 200 -11.76 22.09 19.43
C GLY A 200 -11.82 20.87 18.53
N GLU A 201 -13.03 20.53 18.10
CA GLU A 201 -13.22 19.93 16.77
C GLU A 201 -12.65 20.91 15.73
N CYS A 202 -11.46 20.64 15.22
CA CYS A 202 -11.02 21.21 13.95
C CYS A 202 -11.69 20.39 12.84
N VAL A 203 -12.87 20.85 12.44
CA VAL A 203 -13.49 20.43 11.19
C VAL A 203 -12.64 21.00 10.06
N TRP A 204 -11.89 20.13 9.40
CA TRP A 204 -11.18 20.44 8.17
C TRP A 204 -12.07 19.97 7.02
N TRP A 205 -12.73 20.93 6.38
CA TRP A 205 -13.27 20.78 5.03
C TRP A 205 -12.10 20.88 4.04
#